data_AF-A0A932FHU4-F1
#
_entry.id   AF-A0A932FHU4-F1
#
_cell.length_a   1.000
_cell.length_b   1.000
_cell.length_c   1.000
_cell.angle_alpha   90.00
_cell.angle_beta   90.00
_cell.angle_gamma   90.00
#
_symmetry.space_group_name_H-M   'P 1'
#
loop_
_entity.id
_entity.type
_entity.pdbx_description
1 polymer ?
#
loop_
_entity_poly.entity_id
_entity_poly.type
_entity_poly.pdbx_seq_one_letter_code
_entity_poly.pdbx_strand_id
1 'polypeptide(L)' 'MFNLRRHFLLDPSVAFLNHGSFGAAPKPVFYEYQRWQMDLERQPVEVLGRRHNELMRTSRAILT' A
#
# COMPACT_ATOMS: atom_id res chain seq x y z
N MET A 1 10.89 24.36 1.13
CA MET A 1 10.73 23.44 2.28
C MET A 1 9.81 22.30 1.85
N PHE A 2 10.23 21.05 2.02
CA PHE A 2 9.45 19.88 1.56
C PHE A 2 8.24 19.64 2.48
N ASN A 3 7.03 19.64 1.91
CA ASN A 3 5.80 19.30 2.64
C ASN A 3 5.45 17.82 2.38
N LEU A 4 5.87 16.93 3.29
CA LEU A 4 5.59 15.49 3.18
C LEU A 4 4.13 15.15 3.44
N ARG A 5 3.41 15.94 4.25
CA ARG A 5 2.00 15.69 4.63
C ARG A 5 1.09 15.54 3.42
N ARG A 6 1.33 16.29 2.33
CA ARG A 6 0.53 16.24 1.09
C ARG A 6 0.49 14.85 0.43
N HIS A 7 1.47 14.00 0.73
CA HIS A 7 1.56 12.65 0.20
C HIS A 7 0.72 11.65 0.99
N PHE A 8 0.10 12.03 2.10
CA PHE A 8 -0.76 11.14 2.89
C PHE A 8 -2.23 11.52 2.73
N LEU A 9 -3.14 10.58 3.03
CA LEU A 9 -4.59 10.79 3.07
C LEU A 9 -5.11 11.19 4.47
N LEU A 10 -4.22 11.68 5.33
CA LEU A 10 -4.60 12.15 6.67
C LEU A 10 -5.59 13.31 6.56
N ASP A 11 -6.57 13.33 7.45
CA ASP A 11 -7.51 14.44 7.57
C ASP A 11 -6.74 15.76 7.84
N PRO A 12 -6.93 16.80 7.00
CA PRO A 12 -6.28 18.08 7.20
C PRO A 12 -6.63 18.77 8.53
N SER A 13 -7.80 18.51 9.13
CA SER A 13 -8.20 19.10 10.41
C SER A 13 -7.64 18.36 11.64
N VAL A 14 -7.02 17.19 11.45
CA VAL A 14 -6.48 16.38 12.54
C VAL A 14 -4.96 16.49 12.61
N ALA A 15 -4.44 16.83 13.78
CA ALA A 15 -3.02 16.72 14.10
C ALA A 15 -2.68 15.28 14.48
N PHE A 16 -2.23 14.47 13.52
CA PHE A 16 -1.90 13.07 13.73
C PHE A 16 -0.50 12.90 14.34
N LEU A 17 -0.42 12.85 15.68
CA LEU A 17 0.84 12.87 16.43
C LEU A 17 1.48 11.48 16.63
N ASN A 18 0.70 10.40 16.49
CA ASN A 18 1.18 9.04 16.77
C ASN A 18 1.20 8.16 15.52
N HIS A 19 2.16 8.40 14.63
CA HIS A 19 2.37 7.54 13.46
C HIS A 19 2.91 6.15 13.82
N GLY A 20 3.57 6.01 14.97
CA GLY A 20 4.18 4.74 15.39
C GLY A 20 3.20 3.65 15.83
N SER A 21 1.94 3.99 16.10
CA SER A 21 0.93 3.02 16.50
C SER A 21 0.34 2.27 15.31
N PHE A 22 -0.42 2.96 14.45
CA PHE A 22 -1.08 2.34 13.29
C PHE A 22 -0.50 2.77 11.95
N GLY A 23 0.27 3.87 11.93
CA GLY A 23 0.79 4.47 10.71
C GLY A 23 -0.29 5.04 9.78
N ALA A 24 0.16 5.49 8.62
CA ALA A 24 -0.67 5.85 7.48
C ALA A 24 0.16 5.66 6.21
N ALA A 25 -0.32 4.90 5.24
CA ALA A 25 0.39 4.74 3.98
C ALA A 25 0.36 6.05 3.17
N PRO A 26 1.45 6.43 2.48
CA PRO A 26 1.39 7.51 1.51
C PRO A 26 0.49 7.11 0.33
N LYS A 27 -0.15 8.10 -0.30
CA LYS A 27 -1.07 7.99 -1.44
C LYS A 27 -0.60 6.98 -2.50
N PRO A 28 0.66 6.98 -2.98
CA PRO A 28 1.08 6.02 -4.00
C PRO A 28 0.98 4.56 -3.53
N VAL A 29 1.35 4.27 -2.27
CA VAL A 29 1.25 2.92 -1.70
C VAL A 29 -0.22 2.55 -1.50
N PHE A 30 -1.05 3.48 -1.04
CA PHE A 30 -2.49 3.25 -0.91
C PHE A 30 -3.18 2.98 -2.25
N TYR A 31 -2.76 3.65 -3.33
CA TYR A 31 -3.31 3.42 -4.67
C TYR A 31 -2.92 2.03 -5.21
N GLU A 32 -1.69 1.58 -4.99
CA GLU A 32 -1.30 0.21 -5.34
C GLU A 32 -2.08 -0.83 -4.53
N TYR A 33 -2.32 -0.56 -3.24
CA TYR A 33 -3.18 -1.43 -2.43
C TYR A 33 -4.58 -1.59 -3.04
N GLN A 34 -5.26 -0.49 -3.38
CA GLN A 34 -6.58 -0.55 -4.02
C GLN A 34 -6.54 -1.24 -5.39
N ARG A 35 -5.48 -1.03 -6.18
CA ARG A 35 -5.30 -1.72 -7.46
C ARG A 35 -5.26 -3.24 -7.26
N TRP A 36 -4.48 -3.71 -6.29
CA TRP A 36 -4.41 -5.15 -5.98
C TRP A 36 -5.74 -5.72 -5.51
N GLN A 37 -6.52 -4.96 -4.71
CA GLN A 37 -7.87 -5.39 -4.34
C GLN A 37 -8.76 -5.56 -5.58
N MET A 38 -8.77 -4.60 -6.51
CA MET A 38 -9.55 -4.71 -7.74
C MET A 38 -9.09 -5.88 -8.62
N ASP A 39 -7.79 -6.08 -8.77
CA ASP A 39 -7.25 -7.19 -9.57
C ASP A 39 -7.61 -8.55 -8.96
N LEU A 40 -7.58 -8.65 -7.63
CA LEU A 40 -8.00 -9.83 -6.88
C LEU A 40 -9.48 -10.13 -7.10
N GLU A 41 -10.36 -9.14 -6.94
CA GLU A 41 -11.81 -9.32 -7.14
C GLU A 41 -12.17 -9.66 -8.59
N ARG A 42 -11.43 -9.12 -9.56
CA ARG A 42 -11.64 -9.41 -10.99
C ARG A 42 -11.26 -10.84 -11.35
N GLN A 43 -10.15 -11.36 -10.84
CA GLN A 43 -9.62 -12.67 -11.20
C GLN A 43 -8.87 -13.34 -10.03
N PRO A 44 -9.59 -13.89 -9.03
CA PRO A 44 -8.97 -14.35 -7.79
C PRO A 44 -8.01 -15.53 -7.99
N VAL A 45 -8.30 -16.45 -8.91
CA VAL A 45 -7.43 -17.59 -9.21
C VAL A 45 -6.12 -17.15 -9.88
N GLU A 46 -6.15 -16.10 -10.70
CA GLU A 46 -4.94 -15.57 -11.33
C GLU A 46 -4.01 -14.95 -10.29
N VAL A 47 -4.55 -14.14 -9.39
CA VAL A 47 -3.77 -13.47 -8.34
C VAL A 47 -3.30 -14.46 -7.27
N LEU A 48 -4.22 -15.26 -6.69
CA LEU A 48 -3.91 -16.14 -5.56
C LEU A 48 -3.33 -17.49 -5.99
N GLY A 49 -3.87 -18.11 -7.03
CA GLY A 49 -3.51 -19.46 -7.43
C GLY A 49 -2.24 -19.52 -8.29
N ARG A 50 -2.08 -18.55 -9.21
CA ARG A 50 -0.98 -18.59 -10.18
C ARG A 50 0.16 -17.64 -9.83
N ARG A 51 -0.14 -16.41 -9.43
CA ARG A 51 0.88 -15.35 -9.28
C ARG A 51 1.37 -15.14 -7.85
N HIS A 52 0.62 -15.54 -6.82
CA HIS A 52 0.90 -15.24 -5.42
C HIS A 52 2.34 -15.50 -4.99
N ASN A 53 2.88 -16.68 -5.29
CA ASN A 53 4.23 -17.06 -4.87
C ASN A 53 5.31 -16.16 -5.49
N GLU A 54 5.15 -15.80 -6.77
CA GLU A 54 6.08 -14.90 -7.45
C GLU A 54 5.96 -13.48 -6.93
N LEU A 55 4.73 -12.96 -6.77
CA LEU A 55 4.49 -11.63 -6.21
C LEU A 55 5.15 -11.46 -4.84
N MET A 56 4.97 -12.46 -3.96
CA MET A 56 5.60 -12.45 -2.63
C MET A 56 7.12 -12.59 -2.70
N ARG A 57 7.65 -13.36 -3.67
CA ARG A 57 9.10 -13.48 -3.90
C ARG A 57 9.69 -12.14 -4.32
N THR A 58 9.09 -11.45 -5.29
CA THR A 58 9.54 -10.14 -5.77
C THR A 58 9.61 -9.13 -4.63
N SER A 59 8.60 -9.07 -3.75
CA SER A 59 8.62 -8.16 -2.59
C SER A 59 9.75 -8.45 -1.60
N ARG A 60 10.13 -9.73 -1.41
CA ARG A 60 11.26 -10.07 -0.51
C ARG A 60 12.60 -9.76 -1.14
N ALA A 61 12.75 -10.00 -2.45
CA ALA A 61 14.02 -9.84 -3.16
C ALA A 61 14.54 -8.40 -3.19
N ILE A 62 13.67 -7.41 -3.03
CA ILE A 62 14.06 -5.98 -2.99
C ILE A 62 14.55 -5.51 -1.61
N LEU A 63 14.44 -6.34 -0.57
CA LEU A 63 14.83 -5.99 0.81
C LEU A 63 16.26 -6.42 1.16
N THR A 64 16.90 -7.16 0.26
CA THR A 64 18.29 -7.63 0.33
C THR A 64 19.16 -6.88 -0.65
#